data_AF-A0A8J7TWZ1-F1
#
_entry.id   AF-A0A8J7TWZ1-F1
#
_cell.length_a   1.000
_cell.length_b   1.000
_cell.length_c   1.000
_cell.angle_alpha   90.00
_cell.angle_beta   90.00
_cell.angle_gamma   90.00
#
_symmetry.space_group_name_H-M   'P 1'
#
loop_
_entity.id
_entity.type
_entity.pdbx_description
1 polymer ?
#
loop_
_entity_poly.entity_id
_entity_poly.type
_entity_poly.pdbx_seq_one_letter_code
_entity_poly.pdbx_strand_id
1 'polypeptide(L)'
;MIDSLPNRPVPRWLHVWAIATVVVAAVLLLFGEMVTTLRAGMADPEWPTRPWHLALESKEKWTAGYLVEHTHRILGFLVGGLMSVLALGVWAYEPRKGLRWAALVGLVALLAGFGYFHGQMMAQINAPTVHLPFPSTVATLVPLAFVAGVCVAALRRPTPGTAVRVLAVVALVAVMVQGLLGGLRVRLNELIGTDLATVHGTFATLVLALLITIPVLTARPVDVVLPEETRRKLAWQTVCLVLFTLVQIGWGALVRHMPDRISTRMHLLFAFVVVGFATLAIKQAMIDPATRRRFRTVTTVMMAIITLQILFGIEAWVGKFMTGESLELQKAPPVGQAILRTAHAHVGAWILAVGVVFALLARRSRPQVVGPEAESSLDWQSTPARYAAGGVRSPA
;
A
#
# COMPACT_ATOMS: atom_id res chain seq x y z
N MET A 1 37.81 -7.95 8.37
CA MET A 1 36.56 -8.23 9.09
C MET A 1 35.41 -7.80 8.18
N ILE A 2 34.96 -8.68 7.28
CA ILE A 2 33.79 -8.39 6.44
C ILE A 2 32.60 -8.64 7.34
N ASP A 3 32.09 -7.59 7.99
CA ASP A 3 30.84 -7.67 8.72
C ASP A 3 29.79 -8.27 7.78
N SER A 4 29.36 -9.48 8.11
CA SER A 4 28.32 -10.20 7.38
C SER A 4 27.05 -9.37 7.51
N LEU A 5 26.78 -8.52 6.51
CA LEU A 5 25.57 -7.70 6.46
C LEU A 5 24.36 -8.56 6.83
N PRO A 6 23.46 -8.07 7.70
CA PRO A 6 22.33 -8.86 8.16
C PRO A 6 21.53 -9.39 6.95
N ASN A 7 21.33 -10.71 6.96
CA ASN A 7 20.65 -11.40 5.87
C ASN A 7 19.21 -10.88 5.73
N ARG A 8 18.73 -10.82 4.48
CA ARG A 8 17.32 -10.49 4.21
C ARG A 8 16.42 -11.53 4.88
N PRO A 9 15.21 -11.14 5.33
CA PRO A 9 14.28 -12.10 5.92
C PRO A 9 13.75 -13.12 4.89
N VAL A 10 13.84 -12.79 3.60
CA VAL A 10 13.48 -13.65 2.48
C VAL A 10 14.53 -13.52 1.36
N PRO A 11 14.65 -14.51 0.46
CA PRO A 11 15.51 -14.42 -0.71
C PRO A 11 15.33 -13.16 -1.56
N ARG A 12 16.38 -12.76 -2.28
CA ARG A 12 16.39 -11.54 -3.12
C ARG A 12 15.31 -11.55 -4.20
N TRP A 13 15.01 -12.70 -4.80
CA TRP A 13 14.02 -12.80 -5.86
C TRP A 13 12.61 -12.47 -5.36
N LEU A 14 12.24 -12.89 -4.14
CA LEU A 14 10.94 -12.55 -3.52
C LEU A 14 10.81 -11.06 -3.23
N HIS A 15 11.90 -10.40 -2.85
CA HIS A 15 11.90 -8.95 -2.69
C HIS A 15 11.65 -8.22 -4.02
N VAL A 16 12.32 -8.65 -5.10
CA VAL A 16 12.11 -8.08 -6.44
C VAL A 16 10.68 -8.36 -6.91
N TRP A 17 10.16 -9.56 -6.66
CA TRP A 17 8.79 -9.94 -6.97
C TRP A 17 7.76 -9.09 -6.23
N ALA A 18 8.00 -8.78 -4.94
CA ALA A 18 7.16 -7.89 -4.17
C ALA A 18 7.14 -6.47 -4.75
N ILE A 19 8.29 -5.94 -5.21
CA ILE A 19 8.34 -4.65 -5.91
C ILE A 19 7.54 -4.71 -7.22
N ALA A 20 7.75 -5.74 -8.04
CA ALA A 20 7.02 -5.91 -9.29
C ALA A 20 5.50 -5.98 -9.05
N THR A 21 5.06 -6.68 -8.01
CA THR A 21 3.65 -6.78 -7.62
C THR A 21 3.07 -5.41 -7.27
N VAL A 22 3.80 -4.58 -6.53
CA VAL A 22 3.36 -3.22 -6.19
C VAL A 22 3.31 -2.31 -7.42
N VAL A 23 4.28 -2.41 -8.32
CA VAL A 23 4.28 -1.65 -9.58
C VAL A 23 3.06 -2.00 -10.43
N VAL A 24 2.79 -3.30 -10.62
CA VAL A 24 1.61 -3.74 -11.38
C VAL A 24 0.31 -3.35 -10.66
N ALA A 25 0.25 -3.44 -9.33
CA ALA A 25 -0.90 -3.00 -8.55
C ALA A 25 -1.14 -1.48 -8.63
N ALA A 26 -0.09 -0.67 -8.74
CA ALA A 26 -0.22 0.76 -8.98
C ALA A 26 -0.80 1.04 -10.37
N VAL A 27 -0.32 0.33 -11.40
CA VAL A 27 -0.91 0.43 -12.76
C VAL A 27 -2.37 -0.02 -12.76
N LEU A 28 -2.69 -1.11 -12.06
CA LEU A 28 -4.07 -1.58 -11.87
C LEU A 28 -4.97 -0.49 -11.26
N LEU A 29 -4.49 0.17 -10.20
CA LEU A 29 -5.21 1.25 -9.53
C LEU A 29 -5.45 2.43 -10.49
N LEU A 30 -4.42 2.84 -11.23
CA LEU A 30 -4.53 3.92 -12.24
C LEU A 30 -5.61 3.59 -13.27
N PHE A 31 -5.61 2.36 -13.80
CA PHE A 31 -6.65 1.93 -14.73
C PHE A 31 -8.04 1.89 -14.09
N GLY A 32 -8.16 1.49 -12.82
CA GLY A 32 -9.43 1.51 -12.08
C GLY A 32 -9.97 2.94 -11.85
N GLU A 33 -9.07 3.88 -11.58
CA GLU A 33 -9.40 5.30 -11.48
C GLU A 33 -9.86 5.87 -12.84
N MET A 34 -9.21 5.47 -13.94
CA MET A 34 -9.63 5.83 -15.30
C MET A 34 -11.01 5.26 -15.65
N VAL A 35 -11.27 3.98 -15.34
CA VAL A 35 -12.60 3.34 -15.49
C VAL A 35 -13.67 4.18 -14.79
N THR A 36 -13.38 4.65 -13.59
CA THR A 36 -14.31 5.47 -12.81
C THR A 36 -14.46 6.88 -13.40
N THR A 37 -13.38 7.51 -13.87
CA THR A 37 -13.43 8.89 -14.39
C THR A 37 -14.14 8.95 -15.75
N LEU A 38 -13.88 7.98 -16.62
CA LEU A 38 -14.48 7.86 -17.94
C LEU A 38 -15.91 7.29 -17.87
N ARG A 39 -16.41 6.94 -16.68
CA ARG A 39 -17.68 6.22 -16.47
C ARG A 39 -17.76 4.93 -17.30
N ALA A 40 -16.62 4.29 -17.52
CA ALA A 40 -16.47 3.08 -18.32
C ALA A 40 -16.63 1.80 -17.48
N GLY A 41 -17.10 1.88 -16.23
CA GLY A 41 -17.21 0.72 -15.34
C GLY A 41 -18.37 -0.24 -15.64
N MET A 42 -19.13 0.06 -16.70
CA MET A 42 -20.23 -0.74 -17.24
C MET A 42 -20.14 -0.78 -18.78
N ALA A 43 -18.93 -0.57 -19.35
CA ALA A 43 -18.76 -0.63 -20.80
C ALA A 43 -18.90 -2.07 -21.30
N ASP A 44 -18.60 -3.04 -20.43
CA ASP A 44 -18.99 -4.44 -20.57
C ASP A 44 -19.86 -4.90 -19.38
N PRO A 45 -21.17 -5.18 -19.57
CA PRO A 45 -22.03 -5.69 -18.51
C PRO A 45 -21.71 -7.14 -18.14
N GLU A 46 -20.93 -7.87 -18.94
CA GLU A 46 -20.53 -9.23 -18.63
C GLU A 46 -19.55 -9.22 -17.44
N TRP A 47 -19.95 -9.86 -16.35
CA TRP A 47 -19.04 -10.19 -15.27
C TRP A 47 -19.44 -11.50 -14.59
N PRO A 48 -18.47 -12.36 -14.22
CA PRO A 48 -17.02 -12.22 -14.44
C PRO A 48 -16.59 -12.46 -15.90
N THR A 49 -15.36 -12.09 -16.26
CA THR A 49 -14.75 -12.43 -17.56
C THR A 49 -13.41 -13.14 -17.36
N ARG A 50 -12.98 -13.95 -18.35
CA ARG A 50 -11.69 -14.64 -18.30
C ARG A 50 -10.55 -13.67 -18.65
N PRO A 51 -9.30 -13.90 -18.18
CA PRO A 51 -8.17 -13.01 -18.48
C PRO A 51 -7.91 -12.78 -19.98
N TRP A 52 -8.29 -13.72 -20.83
CA TRP A 52 -8.13 -13.62 -22.29
C TRP A 52 -9.40 -13.20 -23.04
N HIS A 53 -10.45 -12.75 -22.32
CA HIS A 53 -11.75 -12.39 -22.93
C HIS A 53 -11.61 -11.33 -24.03
N LEU A 54 -10.82 -10.27 -23.81
CA LEU A 54 -10.60 -9.21 -24.80
C LEU A 54 -10.03 -9.73 -26.13
N ALA A 55 -9.24 -10.81 -26.10
CA ALA A 55 -8.64 -11.40 -27.31
C ALA A 55 -9.64 -12.24 -28.12
N LEU A 56 -10.75 -12.67 -27.51
CA LEU A 56 -11.80 -13.45 -28.15
C LEU A 56 -12.92 -12.57 -28.71
N GLU A 57 -13.00 -11.32 -28.26
CA GLU A 57 -14.09 -10.40 -28.60
C GLU A 57 -13.85 -9.66 -29.92
N SER A 58 -14.93 -9.29 -30.62
CA SER A 58 -14.83 -8.53 -31.87
C SER A 58 -14.15 -7.17 -31.64
N LYS A 59 -13.23 -6.81 -32.55
CA LYS A 59 -12.56 -5.49 -32.54
C LYS A 59 -13.54 -4.33 -32.73
N GLU A 60 -14.74 -4.58 -33.25
CA GLU A 60 -15.79 -3.56 -33.40
C GLU A 60 -16.29 -3.04 -32.04
N LYS A 61 -16.17 -3.84 -30.96
CA LYS A 61 -16.53 -3.41 -29.59
C LYS A 61 -15.42 -2.59 -28.91
N TRP A 62 -14.22 -2.46 -29.49
CA TRP A 62 -13.05 -1.84 -28.86
C TRP A 62 -13.12 -0.32 -28.83
N THR A 63 -14.10 0.22 -28.10
CA THR A 63 -14.15 1.62 -27.72
C THR A 63 -13.09 1.92 -26.64
N ALA A 64 -12.73 3.20 -26.47
CA ALA A 64 -11.75 3.60 -25.46
C ALA A 64 -12.15 3.16 -24.03
N GLY A 65 -13.45 3.27 -23.68
CA GLY A 65 -13.97 2.82 -22.39
C GLY A 65 -13.84 1.31 -22.21
N TYR A 66 -14.22 0.54 -23.24
CA TYR A 66 -14.13 -0.93 -23.23
C TYR A 66 -12.70 -1.43 -23.03
N LEU A 67 -11.74 -0.82 -23.74
CA LEU A 67 -10.31 -1.17 -23.63
C LEU A 67 -9.73 -0.85 -22.24
N VAL A 68 -10.08 0.31 -21.68
CA VAL A 68 -9.63 0.71 -20.34
C VAL A 68 -10.20 -0.24 -19.27
N GLU A 69 -11.49 -0.60 -19.39
CA GLU A 69 -12.13 -1.55 -18.49
C GLU A 69 -11.49 -2.94 -18.57
N HIS A 70 -11.30 -3.49 -19.77
CA HIS A 70 -10.70 -4.81 -19.93
C HIS A 70 -9.24 -4.84 -19.51
N THR A 71 -8.48 -3.77 -19.78
CA THR A 71 -7.09 -3.66 -19.29
C THR A 71 -7.06 -3.69 -17.76
N HIS A 72 -7.98 -2.97 -17.10
CA HIS A 72 -8.12 -3.03 -15.64
C HIS A 72 -8.41 -4.45 -15.14
N ARG A 73 -9.36 -5.17 -15.78
CA ARG A 73 -9.71 -6.56 -15.42
C ARG A 73 -8.52 -7.52 -15.57
N ILE A 74 -7.78 -7.42 -16.67
CA ILE A 74 -6.57 -8.24 -16.94
C ILE A 74 -5.49 -7.97 -15.89
N LEU A 75 -5.24 -6.70 -15.59
CA LEU A 75 -4.30 -6.31 -14.53
C LEU A 75 -4.75 -6.86 -13.16
N GLY A 76 -6.06 -6.95 -12.91
CA GLY A 76 -6.62 -7.55 -11.70
C GLY A 76 -6.23 -9.02 -11.55
N PHE A 77 -6.41 -9.81 -12.61
CA PHE A 77 -5.96 -11.20 -12.66
C PHE A 77 -4.44 -11.32 -12.50
N LEU A 78 -3.67 -10.45 -13.15
CA LEU A 78 -2.22 -10.44 -13.04
C LEU A 78 -1.77 -10.17 -11.59
N VAL A 79 -2.32 -9.16 -10.91
CA VAL A 79 -2.02 -8.87 -9.50
C VAL A 79 -2.41 -10.05 -8.60
N GLY A 80 -3.55 -10.69 -8.84
CA GLY A 80 -3.96 -11.90 -8.11
C GLY A 80 -2.95 -13.04 -8.26
N GLY A 81 -2.47 -13.29 -9.49
CA GLY A 81 -1.42 -14.28 -9.77
C GLY A 81 -0.08 -13.94 -9.11
N LEU A 82 0.37 -12.68 -9.24
CA LEU A 82 1.61 -12.21 -8.63
C LEU A 82 1.57 -12.35 -7.09
N MET A 83 0.45 -11.99 -6.45
CA MET A 83 0.31 -12.17 -5.00
C MET A 83 0.22 -13.64 -4.58
N SER A 84 -0.39 -14.50 -5.40
CA SER A 84 -0.42 -15.95 -5.13
C SER A 84 0.99 -16.53 -5.10
N VAL A 85 1.81 -16.19 -6.09
CA VAL A 85 3.24 -16.59 -6.14
C VAL A 85 4.00 -15.99 -4.96
N LEU A 86 3.75 -14.73 -4.61
CA LEU A 86 4.44 -14.09 -3.48
C LEU A 86 4.08 -14.77 -2.16
N ALA A 87 2.80 -15.04 -1.89
CA ALA A 87 2.34 -15.68 -0.66
C ALA A 87 2.88 -17.11 -0.52
N LEU A 88 2.77 -17.93 -1.57
CA LEU A 88 3.35 -19.28 -1.59
C LEU A 88 4.87 -19.22 -1.42
N GLY A 89 5.51 -18.31 -2.15
CA GLY A 89 6.96 -18.12 -2.15
C GLY A 89 7.50 -17.77 -0.77
N VAL A 90 6.93 -16.78 -0.06
CA VAL A 90 7.40 -16.42 1.29
C VAL A 90 7.18 -17.55 2.30
N TRP A 91 6.10 -18.32 2.19
CA TRP A 91 5.84 -19.47 3.06
C TRP A 91 6.70 -20.68 2.74
N ALA A 92 7.14 -20.87 1.50
CA ALA A 92 8.09 -21.92 1.12
C ALA A 92 9.45 -21.81 1.84
N TYR A 93 9.81 -20.60 2.30
CA TYR A 93 11.00 -20.34 3.11
C TYR A 93 10.73 -20.31 4.63
N GLU A 94 9.57 -20.77 5.11
CA GLU A 94 9.37 -20.99 6.55
C GLU A 94 10.32 -22.11 7.04
N PRO A 95 11.20 -21.84 8.04
CA PRO A 95 12.17 -22.82 8.53
C PRO A 95 11.52 -24.06 9.17
N ARG A 96 10.34 -23.89 9.77
CA ARG A 96 9.63 -24.99 10.45
C ARG A 96 8.88 -25.83 9.42
N LYS A 97 9.43 -27.01 9.09
CA LYS A 97 8.90 -27.92 8.06
C LYS A 97 7.38 -28.17 8.18
N GLY A 98 6.88 -28.39 9.40
CA GLY A 98 5.45 -28.62 9.64
C GLY A 98 4.58 -27.41 9.28
N LEU A 99 4.91 -26.22 9.78
CA LEU A 99 4.17 -24.99 9.45
C LEU A 99 4.30 -24.59 7.99
N ARG A 100 5.47 -24.84 7.38
CA ARG A 100 5.68 -24.61 5.95
C ARG A 100 4.71 -25.43 5.12
N TRP A 101 4.66 -26.75 5.31
CA TRP A 101 3.78 -27.61 4.52
C TRP A 101 2.30 -27.37 4.83
N ALA A 102 1.95 -27.12 6.10
CA ALA A 102 0.60 -26.70 6.46
C ALA A 102 0.19 -25.42 5.71
N ALA A 103 1.04 -24.38 5.72
CA ALA A 103 0.76 -23.15 4.98
C ALA A 103 0.64 -23.37 3.47
N LEU A 104 1.58 -24.12 2.86
CA LEU A 104 1.57 -24.35 1.41
C LEU A 104 0.33 -25.13 0.95
N VAL A 105 -0.02 -26.21 1.65
CA VAL A 105 -1.23 -27.00 1.35
C VAL A 105 -2.47 -26.14 1.58
N GLY A 106 -2.53 -25.41 2.69
CA GLY A 106 -3.64 -24.51 3.00
C GLY A 106 -3.82 -23.41 1.96
N LEU A 107 -2.73 -22.79 1.49
CA LEU A 107 -2.76 -21.74 0.48
C LEU A 107 -3.15 -22.27 -0.89
N VAL A 108 -2.64 -23.44 -1.31
CA VAL A 108 -3.07 -24.08 -2.55
C VAL A 108 -4.55 -24.46 -2.49
N ALA A 109 -5.02 -25.01 -1.37
CA ALA A 109 -6.43 -25.31 -1.15
C ALA A 109 -7.30 -24.05 -1.17
N LEU A 110 -6.83 -22.94 -0.57
CA LEU A 110 -7.52 -21.65 -0.61
C LEU A 110 -7.62 -21.10 -2.04
N LEU A 111 -6.54 -21.14 -2.80
CA LEU A 111 -6.52 -20.70 -4.20
C LEU A 111 -7.44 -21.55 -5.07
N ALA A 112 -7.43 -22.87 -4.89
CA ALA A 112 -8.31 -23.79 -5.60
C ALA A 112 -9.79 -23.57 -5.22
N GLY A 113 -10.08 -23.42 -3.92
CA GLY A 113 -11.42 -23.13 -3.42
C GLY A 113 -11.97 -21.81 -3.94
N PHE A 114 -11.15 -20.75 -3.89
CA PHE A 114 -11.52 -19.44 -4.44
C PHE A 114 -11.70 -19.47 -5.96
N GLY A 115 -10.84 -20.20 -6.69
CA GLY A 115 -11.00 -20.41 -8.13
C GLY A 115 -12.29 -21.16 -8.48
N TYR A 116 -12.65 -22.19 -7.71
CA TYR A 116 -13.91 -22.90 -7.85
C TYR A 116 -15.12 -22.00 -7.56
N PHE A 117 -15.05 -21.19 -6.49
CA PHE A 117 -16.07 -20.18 -6.17
C PHE A 117 -16.25 -19.17 -7.31
N HIS A 118 -15.15 -18.63 -7.83
CA HIS A 118 -15.19 -17.70 -8.95
C HIS A 118 -15.77 -18.36 -10.22
N GLY A 119 -15.47 -19.63 -10.47
CA GLY A 119 -16.07 -20.40 -11.58
C GLY A 119 -17.58 -20.63 -11.42
N GLN A 120 -18.06 -20.87 -10.21
CA GLN A 120 -19.50 -20.99 -9.93
C GLN A 120 -20.22 -19.63 -10.03
N MET A 121 -19.54 -18.55 -9.68
CA MET A 121 -20.03 -17.19 -9.93
C MET A 121 -20.13 -16.90 -11.45
N MET A 122 -19.14 -17.33 -12.23
CA MET A 122 -19.17 -17.25 -13.70
C MET A 122 -20.36 -17.97 -14.34
N ALA A 123 -20.69 -19.16 -13.84
CA ALA A 123 -21.81 -19.93 -14.37
C ALA A 123 -23.17 -19.24 -14.23
N GLN A 124 -23.26 -18.23 -13.35
CA GLN A 124 -24.48 -17.48 -13.07
C GLN A 124 -24.54 -16.13 -13.81
N ILE A 125 -23.72 -15.90 -14.85
CA ILE A 125 -23.64 -14.59 -15.55
C ILE A 125 -24.97 -14.16 -16.21
N ASN A 126 -25.76 -15.11 -16.68
CA ASN A 126 -27.07 -14.84 -17.31
C ASN A 126 -28.24 -15.09 -16.34
N ALA A 127 -27.97 -15.44 -15.09
CA ALA A 127 -29.01 -15.68 -14.11
C ALA A 127 -29.67 -14.35 -13.70
N PRO A 128 -31.01 -14.32 -13.56
CA PRO A 128 -31.75 -13.12 -13.14
C PRO A 128 -31.48 -12.75 -11.68
N THR A 129 -31.14 -13.75 -10.86
CA THR A 129 -30.76 -13.57 -9.45
C THR A 129 -29.43 -14.27 -9.19
N VAL A 130 -28.53 -13.58 -8.49
CA VAL A 130 -27.24 -14.15 -8.09
C VAL A 130 -27.44 -14.95 -6.80
N HIS A 131 -27.17 -16.25 -6.85
CA HIS A 131 -27.18 -17.12 -5.68
C HIS A 131 -25.76 -17.38 -5.21
N LEU A 132 -25.55 -17.33 -3.89
CA LEU A 132 -24.26 -17.68 -3.32
C LEU A 132 -24.03 -19.20 -3.45
N PRO A 133 -23.00 -19.66 -4.19
CA PRO A 133 -22.76 -21.07 -4.41
C PRO A 133 -22.16 -21.73 -3.16
N PHE A 134 -23.02 -22.15 -2.23
CA PHE A 134 -22.66 -22.62 -0.88
C PHE A 134 -21.50 -23.65 -0.84
N PRO A 135 -21.47 -24.71 -1.68
CA PRO A 135 -20.37 -25.68 -1.64
C PRO A 135 -19.01 -25.03 -1.92
N SER A 136 -18.95 -24.13 -2.90
CA SER A 136 -17.72 -23.43 -3.27
C SER A 136 -17.33 -22.33 -2.27
N THR A 137 -18.32 -21.72 -1.62
CA THR A 137 -18.09 -20.79 -0.50
C THR A 137 -17.43 -21.52 0.67
N VAL A 138 -17.96 -22.68 1.08
CA VAL A 138 -17.35 -23.50 2.14
C VAL A 138 -15.95 -23.96 1.73
N ALA A 139 -15.77 -24.39 0.48
CA ALA A 139 -14.47 -24.78 -0.07
C ALA A 139 -13.44 -23.64 -0.07
N THR A 140 -13.86 -22.38 0.01
CA THR A 140 -12.98 -21.21 0.16
C THR A 140 -12.73 -20.87 1.63
N LEU A 141 -13.79 -20.84 2.45
CA LEU A 141 -13.70 -20.39 3.84
C LEU A 141 -12.96 -21.37 4.76
N VAL A 142 -13.09 -22.68 4.51
CA VAL A 142 -12.40 -23.71 5.32
C VAL A 142 -10.88 -23.60 5.19
N PRO A 143 -10.28 -23.59 3.98
CA PRO A 143 -8.86 -23.33 3.82
C PRO A 143 -8.42 -21.95 4.34
N LEU A 144 -9.25 -20.91 4.18
CA LEU A 144 -8.95 -19.58 4.72
C LEU A 144 -8.79 -19.61 6.25
N ALA A 145 -9.74 -20.22 6.95
CA ALA A 145 -9.69 -20.37 8.41
C ALA A 145 -8.47 -21.19 8.85
N PHE A 146 -8.15 -22.26 8.11
CA PHE A 146 -6.96 -23.07 8.36
C PHE A 146 -5.66 -22.26 8.20
N VAL A 147 -5.50 -21.53 7.09
CA VAL A 147 -4.33 -20.66 6.84
C VAL A 147 -4.24 -19.56 7.89
N ALA A 148 -5.36 -18.99 8.34
CA ALA A 148 -5.38 -18.03 9.44
C ALA A 148 -4.88 -18.67 10.74
N GLY A 149 -5.30 -19.90 11.06
CA GLY A 149 -4.77 -20.68 12.18
C GLY A 149 -3.26 -20.91 12.09
N VAL A 150 -2.74 -21.22 10.90
CA VAL A 150 -1.30 -21.35 10.64
C VAL A 150 -0.56 -20.03 10.85
N CYS A 151 -1.13 -18.90 10.42
CA CYS A 151 -0.59 -17.56 10.67
C CYS A 151 -0.51 -17.25 12.17
N VAL A 152 -1.58 -17.54 12.92
CA VAL A 152 -1.62 -17.37 14.39
C VAL A 152 -0.57 -18.25 15.06
N ALA A 153 -0.46 -19.52 14.66
CA ALA A 153 0.56 -20.43 15.17
C ALA A 153 1.99 -19.92 14.89
N ALA A 154 2.22 -19.36 13.70
CA ALA A 154 3.50 -18.76 13.35
C ALA A 154 3.83 -17.52 14.20
N LEU A 155 2.83 -16.68 14.51
CA LEU A 155 2.98 -15.49 15.36
C LEU A 155 3.26 -15.84 16.83
N ARG A 156 2.74 -16.96 17.34
CA ARG A 156 3.00 -17.42 18.71
C ARG A 156 4.48 -17.77 18.96
N ARG A 157 5.21 -18.15 17.91
CA ARG A 157 6.66 -18.45 17.96
C ARG A 157 7.33 -17.83 16.75
N PRO A 158 7.62 -16.52 16.76
CA PRO A 158 8.09 -15.82 15.57
C PRO A 158 9.52 -16.24 15.20
N THR A 159 9.71 -16.60 13.93
CA THR A 159 11.01 -16.76 13.28
C THR A 159 11.28 -15.56 12.35
N PRO A 160 12.52 -15.34 11.88
CA PRO A 160 12.82 -14.30 10.89
C PRO A 160 11.85 -14.38 9.69
N GLY A 161 11.28 -13.24 9.30
CA GLY A 161 10.30 -13.16 8.21
C GLY A 161 8.86 -13.56 8.54
N THR A 162 8.52 -13.87 9.81
CA THR A 162 7.13 -14.18 10.22
C THR A 162 6.15 -13.08 9.86
N ALA A 163 6.49 -11.82 10.15
CA ALA A 163 5.63 -10.69 9.80
C ALA A 163 5.34 -10.63 8.29
N VAL A 164 6.36 -10.82 7.44
CA VAL A 164 6.22 -10.83 5.98
C VAL A 164 5.29 -11.95 5.52
N ARG A 165 5.43 -13.16 6.09
CA ARG A 165 4.59 -14.32 5.75
C ARG A 165 3.12 -14.10 6.09
N VAL A 166 2.82 -13.60 7.28
CA VAL A 166 1.44 -13.27 7.68
C VAL A 166 0.89 -12.16 6.80
N LEU A 167 1.68 -11.12 6.57
CA LEU A 167 1.28 -9.97 5.76
C LEU A 167 1.00 -10.34 4.30
N ALA A 168 1.76 -11.28 3.73
CA ALA A 168 1.49 -11.79 2.38
C ALA A 168 0.15 -12.53 2.30
N VAL A 169 -0.26 -13.25 3.35
CA VAL A 169 -1.59 -13.87 3.43
C VAL A 169 -2.68 -12.82 3.55
N VAL A 170 -2.51 -11.85 4.45
CA VAL A 170 -3.46 -10.73 4.60
C VAL A 170 -3.62 -9.96 3.28
N ALA A 171 -2.51 -9.69 2.58
CA ALA A 171 -2.51 -9.04 1.28
C ALA A 171 -3.18 -9.89 0.19
N LEU A 172 -2.93 -11.21 0.16
CA LEU A 172 -3.61 -12.12 -0.77
C LEU A 172 -5.12 -12.10 -0.56
N VAL A 173 -5.57 -12.20 0.70
CA VAL A 173 -7.00 -12.14 1.06
C VAL A 173 -7.59 -10.79 0.69
N ALA A 174 -6.89 -9.68 0.95
CA ALA A 174 -7.35 -8.35 0.57
C ALA A 174 -7.49 -8.21 -0.96
N VAL A 175 -6.56 -8.76 -1.75
CA VAL A 175 -6.65 -8.80 -3.22
C VAL A 175 -7.82 -9.67 -3.69
N MET A 176 -8.07 -10.83 -3.06
CA MET A 176 -9.23 -11.68 -3.35
C MET A 176 -10.54 -10.93 -3.09
N VAL A 177 -10.68 -10.32 -1.91
CA VAL A 177 -11.84 -9.51 -1.55
C VAL A 177 -12.01 -8.35 -2.54
N GLN A 178 -10.92 -7.70 -2.93
CA GLN A 178 -10.98 -6.59 -3.89
C GLN A 178 -11.45 -7.04 -5.28
N GLY A 179 -11.00 -8.20 -5.75
CA GLY A 179 -11.49 -8.81 -6.99
C GLY A 179 -12.98 -9.14 -6.92
N LEU A 180 -13.47 -9.64 -5.78
CA LEU A 180 -14.90 -9.88 -5.55
C LEU A 180 -15.71 -8.59 -5.54
N LEU A 181 -15.26 -7.55 -4.80
CA LEU A 181 -15.95 -6.26 -4.73
C LEU A 181 -16.04 -5.58 -6.10
N GLY A 182 -14.93 -5.57 -6.86
CA GLY A 182 -14.90 -4.97 -8.20
C GLY A 182 -15.80 -5.69 -9.19
N GLY A 183 -15.98 -7.00 -8.99
CA GLY A 183 -16.82 -7.83 -9.81
C GLY A 183 -18.31 -7.76 -9.48
N LEU A 184 -18.64 -7.92 -8.20
CA LEU A 184 -19.99 -7.75 -7.69
C LEU A 184 -20.53 -6.35 -7.97
N ARG A 185 -19.66 -5.33 -8.07
CA ARG A 185 -20.04 -3.99 -8.53
C ARG A 185 -20.82 -4.03 -9.84
N VAL A 186 -20.40 -4.79 -10.84
CA VAL A 186 -21.08 -4.81 -12.16
C VAL A 186 -22.53 -5.27 -12.00
N ARG A 187 -22.78 -6.31 -11.18
CA ARG A 187 -24.11 -6.89 -10.98
C ARG A 187 -24.96 -6.12 -9.95
N LEU A 188 -24.35 -5.58 -8.91
CA LEU A 188 -25.04 -4.92 -7.80
C LEU A 188 -25.23 -3.41 -8.01
N ASN A 189 -24.51 -2.78 -8.95
CA ASN A 189 -24.71 -1.37 -9.27
C ASN A 189 -26.13 -1.10 -9.78
N GLU A 190 -26.79 -2.09 -10.39
CA GLU A 190 -28.20 -2.04 -10.79
C GLU A 190 -29.18 -2.12 -9.61
N LEU A 191 -28.78 -2.75 -8.49
CA LEU A 191 -29.65 -3.05 -7.35
C LEU A 191 -29.46 -2.10 -6.15
N ILE A 192 -28.23 -1.64 -5.91
CA ILE A 192 -27.83 -0.91 -4.69
C ILE A 192 -27.18 0.45 -5.00
N GLY A 193 -27.11 0.84 -6.28
CA GLY A 193 -26.55 2.13 -6.71
C GLY A 193 -25.02 2.18 -6.73
N THR A 194 -24.46 3.39 -6.84
CA THR A 194 -23.03 3.62 -7.13
C THR A 194 -22.10 3.51 -5.92
N ASP A 195 -22.65 3.27 -4.72
CA ASP A 195 -21.91 3.25 -3.45
C ASP A 195 -20.82 2.19 -3.42
N LEU A 196 -21.06 1.04 -4.06
CA LEU A 196 -20.08 -0.04 -4.15
C LEU A 196 -18.84 0.34 -4.97
N ALA A 197 -18.99 1.25 -5.94
CA ALA A 197 -17.84 1.79 -6.68
C ALA A 197 -16.93 2.64 -5.79
N THR A 198 -17.53 3.45 -4.92
CA THR A 198 -16.83 4.27 -3.92
C THR A 198 -16.07 3.38 -2.94
N VAL A 199 -16.74 2.36 -2.39
CA VAL A 199 -16.14 1.42 -1.43
C VAL A 199 -14.99 0.63 -2.06
N HIS A 200 -15.21 0.06 -3.25
CA HIS A 200 -14.18 -0.67 -4.00
C HIS A 200 -12.97 0.22 -4.32
N GLY A 201 -13.20 1.45 -4.78
CA GLY A 201 -12.12 2.40 -5.10
C GLY A 201 -11.30 2.80 -3.87
N THR A 202 -11.95 3.17 -2.77
CA THR A 202 -11.25 3.49 -1.51
C THR A 202 -10.51 2.26 -0.95
N PHE A 203 -11.12 1.08 -0.98
CA PHE A 203 -10.44 -0.15 -0.56
C PHE A 203 -9.22 -0.48 -1.44
N ALA A 204 -9.25 -0.15 -2.74
CA ALA A 204 -8.10 -0.32 -3.63
C ALA A 204 -6.85 0.44 -3.13
N THR A 205 -7.06 1.67 -2.63
CA THR A 205 -5.96 2.48 -2.06
C THR A 205 -5.37 1.85 -0.80
N LEU A 206 -6.22 1.24 0.04
CA LEU A 206 -5.78 0.47 1.21
C LEU A 206 -4.99 -0.76 0.81
N VAL A 207 -5.43 -1.49 -0.23
CA VAL A 207 -4.72 -2.65 -0.77
C VAL A 207 -3.34 -2.22 -1.28
N LEU A 208 -3.22 -1.12 -2.03
CA LEU A 208 -1.90 -0.61 -2.47
C LEU A 208 -1.00 -0.27 -1.28
N ALA A 209 -1.54 0.44 -0.27
CA ALA A 209 -0.81 0.80 0.95
C ALA A 209 -0.39 -0.44 1.76
N LEU A 210 -1.19 -1.50 1.75
CA LEU A 210 -0.84 -2.80 2.32
C LEU A 210 0.26 -3.49 1.52
N LEU A 211 0.16 -3.53 0.18
CA LEU A 211 1.12 -4.21 -0.67
C LEU A 211 2.53 -3.59 -0.57
N ILE A 212 2.64 -2.26 -0.47
CA ILE A 212 3.94 -1.58 -0.38
C ILE A 212 4.69 -1.87 0.94
N THR A 213 4.00 -2.37 1.97
CA THR A 213 4.67 -2.80 3.21
C THR A 213 5.59 -4.01 2.98
N ILE A 214 5.24 -4.92 2.07
CA ILE A 214 5.98 -6.15 1.81
C ILE A 214 7.38 -5.89 1.23
N PRO A 215 7.58 -5.10 0.15
CA PRO A 215 8.92 -4.79 -0.34
C PRO A 215 9.75 -4.03 0.70
N VAL A 216 9.14 -3.18 1.54
CA VAL A 216 9.85 -2.50 2.63
C VAL A 216 10.36 -3.53 3.65
N LEU A 217 9.51 -4.44 4.12
CA LEU A 217 9.89 -5.43 5.14
C LEU A 217 10.82 -6.53 4.61
N THR A 218 10.79 -6.82 3.31
CA THR A 218 11.71 -7.77 2.66
C THR A 218 13.05 -7.15 2.27
N ALA A 219 13.16 -5.82 2.28
CA ALA A 219 14.41 -5.12 2.03
C ALA A 219 15.45 -5.45 3.11
N ARG A 220 16.73 -5.37 2.73
CA ARG A 220 17.84 -5.53 3.68
C ARG A 220 17.67 -4.55 4.83
N PRO A 221 17.73 -5.01 6.09
CA PRO A 221 17.70 -4.10 7.22
C PRO A 221 18.94 -3.21 7.16
N VAL A 222 18.71 -1.92 7.43
CA VAL A 222 19.77 -0.91 7.58
C VAL A 222 19.64 -0.40 8.99
N ASP A 223 20.62 -0.73 9.84
CA ASP A 223 20.67 -0.22 11.21
C ASP A 223 21.06 1.25 11.16
N VAL A 224 20.09 2.12 11.48
CA VAL A 224 20.30 3.55 11.68
C VAL A 224 19.82 3.90 13.08
N VAL A 225 20.72 4.54 13.82
CA VAL A 225 20.47 5.05 15.16
C VAL A 225 19.93 6.47 15.03
N LEU A 226 18.78 6.74 15.64
CA LEU A 226 18.16 8.07 15.67
C LEU A 226 18.07 8.59 17.10
N PRO A 227 18.20 9.92 17.32
CA PRO A 227 17.87 10.53 18.60
C PRO A 227 16.44 10.16 19.01
N GLU A 228 16.24 9.83 20.28
CA GLU A 228 14.95 9.30 20.76
C GLU A 228 13.78 10.25 20.51
N GLU A 229 14.03 11.55 20.71
CA GLU A 229 13.03 12.58 20.47
C GLU A 229 12.61 12.65 18.98
N THR A 230 13.60 12.63 18.08
CA THR A 230 13.38 12.61 16.62
C THR A 230 12.60 11.37 16.22
N ARG A 231 12.99 10.19 16.74
CA ARG A 231 12.30 8.91 16.48
C ARG A 231 10.84 8.96 16.92
N ARG A 232 10.55 9.45 18.13
CA ARG A 232 9.19 9.56 18.68
C ARG A 232 8.33 10.53 17.86
N LYS A 233 8.87 11.70 17.50
CA LYS A 233 8.18 12.70 16.66
C LYS A 233 7.89 12.14 15.28
N LEU A 234 8.87 11.51 14.62
CA LEU A 234 8.68 10.84 13.33
C LEU A 234 7.61 9.75 13.40
N ALA A 235 7.65 8.90 14.42
CA ALA A 235 6.68 7.81 14.57
C ALA A 235 5.24 8.33 14.71
N TRP A 236 5.01 9.31 15.58
CA TRP A 236 3.69 9.92 15.75
C TRP A 236 3.23 10.65 14.48
N GLN A 237 4.07 11.54 13.94
CA GLN A 237 3.70 12.38 12.80
C GLN A 237 3.42 11.57 11.54
N THR A 238 4.19 10.50 11.29
CA THR A 238 3.95 9.61 10.13
C THR A 238 2.71 8.74 10.31
N VAL A 239 2.36 8.33 11.54
CA VAL A 239 1.09 7.65 11.82
C VAL A 239 -0.09 8.60 11.59
N CYS A 240 -0.01 9.83 12.10
CA CYS A 240 -1.03 10.85 11.85
C CYS A 240 -1.16 11.16 10.36
N LEU A 241 -0.04 11.28 9.64
CA LEU A 241 -0.04 11.46 8.19
C LEU A 241 -0.84 10.34 7.50
N VAL A 242 -0.57 9.08 7.82
CA VAL A 242 -1.29 7.93 7.27
C VAL A 242 -2.78 8.02 7.60
N LEU A 243 -3.14 8.19 8.88
CA LEU A 243 -4.54 8.25 9.33
C LEU A 243 -5.32 9.40 8.70
N PHE A 244 -4.75 10.61 8.67
CA PHE A 244 -5.41 11.77 8.06
C PHE A 244 -5.45 11.68 6.54
N THR A 245 -4.49 11.01 5.91
CA THR A 245 -4.57 10.72 4.46
C THR A 245 -5.72 9.76 4.16
N LEU A 246 -5.97 8.76 5.02
CA LEU A 246 -7.15 7.88 4.87
C LEU A 246 -8.47 8.66 4.97
N VAL A 247 -8.57 9.54 5.96
CA VAL A 247 -9.75 10.43 6.09
C VAL A 247 -9.88 11.33 4.87
N GLN A 248 -8.78 11.89 4.37
CA GLN A 248 -8.75 12.73 3.17
C GLN A 248 -9.19 11.98 1.90
N ILE A 249 -8.79 10.72 1.74
CA ILE A 249 -9.24 9.86 0.64
C ILE A 249 -10.74 9.59 0.76
N GLY A 250 -11.25 9.36 1.97
CA GLY A 250 -12.69 9.23 2.24
C GLY A 250 -13.47 10.48 1.80
N TRP A 251 -13.00 11.67 2.20
CA TRP A 251 -13.59 12.93 1.74
C TRP A 251 -13.49 13.12 0.23
N GLY A 252 -12.35 12.76 -0.37
CA GLY A 252 -12.16 12.82 -1.83
C GLY A 252 -13.11 11.90 -2.59
N ALA A 253 -13.38 10.71 -2.05
CA ALA A 253 -14.35 9.76 -2.60
C ALA A 253 -15.78 10.33 -2.51
N LEU A 254 -16.15 10.94 -1.38
CA LEU A 254 -17.44 11.64 -1.24
C LEU A 254 -17.57 12.81 -2.23
N VAL A 255 -16.56 13.67 -2.36
CA VAL A 255 -16.56 14.76 -3.37
C VAL A 255 -16.72 14.22 -4.79
N ARG A 256 -16.21 13.02 -5.07
CA ARG A 256 -16.27 12.40 -6.40
C ARG A 256 -17.66 11.82 -6.71
N HIS A 257 -18.30 11.17 -5.74
CA HIS A 257 -19.53 10.40 -5.95
C HIS A 257 -20.80 11.09 -5.43
N MET A 258 -20.70 11.85 -4.34
CA MET A 258 -21.81 12.54 -3.68
C MET A 258 -21.38 13.95 -3.25
N PRO A 259 -21.12 14.87 -4.21
CA PRO A 259 -20.61 16.19 -3.89
C PRO A 259 -21.66 17.01 -3.11
N ASP A 260 -21.31 17.39 -1.89
CA ASP A 260 -22.11 18.25 -1.02
C ASP A 260 -21.22 19.31 -0.34
N ARG A 261 -21.83 20.27 0.36
CA ARG A 261 -21.11 21.38 0.98
C ARG A 261 -20.10 20.91 2.04
N ILE A 262 -20.43 19.87 2.80
CA ILE A 262 -19.59 19.32 3.86
C ILE A 262 -18.44 18.54 3.25
N SER A 263 -18.70 17.58 2.36
CA SER A 263 -17.62 16.78 1.75
C SER A 263 -16.59 17.66 1.04
N THR A 264 -17.05 18.68 0.33
CA THR A 264 -16.23 19.66 -0.38
C THR A 264 -15.35 20.48 0.57
N ARG A 265 -15.91 21.00 1.67
CA ARG A 265 -15.16 21.77 2.68
C ARG A 265 -14.18 20.90 3.46
N MET A 266 -14.62 19.71 3.86
CA MET A 266 -13.80 18.79 4.66
C MET A 266 -12.63 18.24 3.83
N HIS A 267 -12.84 17.97 2.54
CA HIS A 267 -11.75 17.61 1.64
C HIS A 267 -10.68 18.70 1.52
N LEU A 268 -11.06 19.98 1.43
CA LEU A 268 -10.09 21.08 1.44
C LEU A 268 -9.38 21.20 2.79
N LEU A 269 -10.13 21.17 3.90
CA LEU A 269 -9.56 21.30 5.24
C LEU A 269 -8.53 20.18 5.53
N PHE A 270 -8.91 18.93 5.30
CA PHE A 270 -8.03 17.79 5.55
C PHE A 270 -6.85 17.73 4.57
N ALA A 271 -6.95 18.34 3.37
CA ALA A 271 -5.78 18.51 2.50
C ALA A 271 -4.67 19.31 3.23
N PHE A 272 -5.02 20.40 3.90
CA PHE A 272 -4.06 21.18 4.70
C PHE A 272 -3.52 20.38 5.90
N VAL A 273 -4.36 19.58 6.56
CA VAL A 273 -3.92 18.71 7.66
C VAL A 273 -2.88 17.69 7.16
N VAL A 274 -3.14 17.03 6.03
CA VAL A 274 -2.23 16.06 5.41
C VAL A 274 -0.90 16.73 5.04
N VAL A 275 -0.94 17.88 4.36
CA VAL A 275 0.27 18.64 4.02
C VAL A 275 1.03 19.06 5.28
N GLY A 276 0.35 19.53 6.32
CA GLY A 276 0.97 19.91 7.60
C GLY A 276 1.72 18.75 8.24
N PHE A 277 1.10 17.57 8.37
CA PHE A 277 1.76 16.39 8.93
C PHE A 277 2.90 15.85 8.06
N ALA A 278 2.77 15.93 6.73
CA ALA A 278 3.86 15.57 5.84
C ALA A 278 5.05 16.52 5.98
N THR A 279 4.81 17.82 6.03
CA THR A 279 5.86 18.83 6.27
C THR A 279 6.53 18.62 7.63
N LEU A 280 5.77 18.29 8.68
CA LEU A 280 6.34 17.96 9.98
C LEU A 280 7.26 16.73 9.91
N ALA A 281 6.82 15.64 9.26
CA ALA A 281 7.63 14.44 9.09
C ALA A 281 8.89 14.69 8.23
N ILE A 282 8.75 15.46 7.15
CA ILE A 282 9.86 15.89 6.28
C ILE A 282 10.87 16.72 7.08
N LYS A 283 10.40 17.68 7.87
CA LYS A 283 11.23 18.49 8.75
C LYS A 283 12.06 17.60 9.67
N GLN A 284 11.42 16.66 10.40
CA GLN A 284 12.14 15.74 11.27
C GLN A 284 13.19 14.91 10.51
N ALA A 285 12.85 14.46 9.30
CA ALA A 285 13.76 13.70 8.46
C ALA A 285 14.95 14.51 7.92
N MET A 286 14.94 15.84 8.07
CA MET A 286 15.98 16.75 7.58
C MET A 286 16.82 17.40 8.69
N ILE A 287 16.51 17.18 9.97
CA ILE A 287 17.18 17.85 11.10
C ILE A 287 18.68 17.53 11.15
N ASP A 288 19.07 16.26 11.06
CA ASP A 288 20.46 15.84 11.15
C ASP A 288 20.92 15.08 9.89
N PRO A 289 22.23 15.06 9.59
CA PRO A 289 22.76 14.43 8.37
C PRO A 289 22.52 12.93 8.26
N ALA A 290 22.48 12.20 9.38
CA ALA A 290 22.29 10.75 9.39
C ALA A 290 20.85 10.39 9.03
N THR A 291 19.88 11.07 9.65
CA THR A 291 18.46 10.98 9.32
C THR A 291 18.23 11.40 7.88
N ARG A 292 18.79 12.54 7.43
CA ARG A 292 18.64 13.01 6.05
C ARG A 292 19.12 11.98 5.04
N ARG A 293 20.26 11.33 5.28
CA ARG A 293 20.78 10.29 4.38
C ARG A 293 19.84 9.09 4.32
N ARG A 294 19.29 8.67 5.46
CA ARG A 294 18.39 7.52 5.57
C ARG A 294 17.04 7.76 4.89
N PHE A 295 16.48 8.95 5.06
CA PHE A 295 15.15 9.30 4.58
C PHE A 295 15.16 10.10 3.27
N ARG A 296 16.33 10.38 2.67
CA ARG A 296 16.47 11.21 1.45
C ARG A 296 15.46 10.85 0.37
N THR A 297 15.41 9.59 -0.03
CA THR A 297 14.53 9.14 -1.12
C THR A 297 13.06 9.30 -0.75
N VAL A 298 12.65 8.87 0.44
CA VAL A 298 11.23 8.95 0.85
C VAL A 298 10.78 10.40 1.02
N THR A 299 11.64 11.27 1.55
CA THR A 299 11.38 12.71 1.67
C THR A 299 11.30 13.38 0.31
N THR A 300 12.23 13.11 -0.61
CA THR A 300 12.20 13.67 -1.99
C THR A 300 10.95 13.23 -2.73
N VAL A 301 10.59 11.95 -2.66
CA VAL A 301 9.37 11.42 -3.29
C VAL A 301 8.12 12.06 -2.66
N MET A 302 8.04 12.12 -1.33
CA MET A 302 6.91 12.74 -0.61
C MET A 302 6.71 14.22 -0.98
N MET A 303 7.80 15.00 -1.08
CA MET A 303 7.73 16.39 -1.53
C MET A 303 7.21 16.49 -2.96
N ALA A 304 7.72 15.66 -3.88
CA ALA A 304 7.29 15.66 -5.27
C ALA A 304 5.80 15.32 -5.41
N ILE A 305 5.33 14.25 -4.75
CA ILE A 305 3.93 13.82 -4.86
C ILE A 305 2.97 14.80 -4.18
N ILE A 306 3.35 15.45 -3.07
CA ILE A 306 2.50 16.48 -2.45
C ILE A 306 2.37 17.71 -3.37
N THR A 307 3.46 18.16 -3.97
CA THR A 307 3.42 19.26 -4.94
C THR A 307 2.50 18.91 -6.11
N LEU A 308 2.67 17.72 -6.71
CA LEU A 308 1.79 17.26 -7.78
C LEU A 308 0.33 17.13 -7.32
N GLN A 309 0.08 16.67 -6.10
CA GLN A 309 -1.28 16.53 -5.57
C GLN A 309 -2.00 17.87 -5.44
N ILE A 310 -1.29 18.90 -4.98
CA ILE A 310 -1.83 20.26 -4.86
C ILE A 310 -2.12 20.82 -6.26
N LEU A 311 -1.17 20.71 -7.20
CA LEU A 311 -1.36 21.18 -8.58
C LEU A 311 -2.56 20.49 -9.24
N PHE A 312 -2.59 19.16 -9.23
CA PHE A 312 -3.72 18.42 -9.80
C PHE A 312 -5.03 18.65 -9.05
N GLY A 313 -4.97 18.92 -7.74
CA GLY A 313 -6.14 19.22 -6.92
C GLY A 313 -6.78 20.56 -7.29
N ILE A 314 -5.96 21.59 -7.50
CA ILE A 314 -6.42 22.91 -7.96
C ILE A 314 -7.07 22.78 -9.34
N GLU A 315 -6.39 22.15 -10.30
CA GLU A 315 -6.92 21.99 -11.67
C GLU A 315 -8.20 21.12 -11.69
N ALA A 316 -8.23 20.04 -10.91
CA ALA A 316 -9.43 19.21 -10.78
C ALA A 316 -10.60 19.97 -10.15
N TRP A 317 -10.32 20.86 -9.19
CA TRP A 317 -11.32 21.69 -8.53
C TRP A 317 -11.90 22.75 -9.46
N VAL A 318 -11.02 23.52 -10.12
CA VAL A 318 -11.41 24.54 -11.11
C VAL A 318 -12.25 23.89 -12.21
N GLY A 319 -11.76 22.78 -12.77
CA GLY A 319 -12.46 22.06 -13.83
C GLY A 319 -13.78 21.41 -13.40
N LYS A 320 -14.06 21.24 -12.10
CA LYS A 320 -15.32 20.66 -11.61
C LYS A 320 -16.32 21.71 -11.12
N PHE A 321 -15.84 22.74 -10.41
CA PHE A 321 -16.71 23.66 -9.68
C PHE A 321 -16.74 25.08 -10.25
N MET A 322 -15.81 25.44 -11.14
CA MET A 322 -15.73 26.77 -11.75
C MET A 322 -16.12 26.78 -13.24
N THR A 323 -17.05 25.91 -13.63
CA THR A 323 -17.54 25.80 -15.02
C THR A 323 -18.74 26.70 -15.31
N GLY A 324 -19.40 27.24 -14.28
CA GLY A 324 -20.65 28.01 -14.41
C GLY A 324 -21.91 27.15 -14.57
N GLU A 325 -21.77 25.83 -14.68
CA GLU A 325 -22.88 24.88 -14.77
C GLU A 325 -23.23 24.28 -13.40
N SER A 326 -24.51 24.05 -13.13
CA SER A 326 -24.93 23.30 -11.94
C SER A 326 -24.41 21.86 -11.99
N LEU A 327 -23.97 21.32 -10.84
CA LEU A 327 -23.36 19.99 -10.73
C LEU A 327 -24.23 18.85 -11.32
N GLU A 328 -25.56 19.00 -11.27
CA GLU A 328 -26.51 18.01 -11.80
C GLU A 328 -26.56 17.95 -13.33
N LEU A 329 -26.22 19.05 -14.00
CA LEU A 329 -26.23 19.16 -15.47
C LEU A 329 -24.88 18.75 -16.10
N GLN A 330 -23.84 18.54 -15.29
CA GLN A 330 -22.50 18.25 -15.79
C GLN A 330 -22.41 16.85 -16.41
N LYS A 331 -22.08 16.82 -17.70
CA LYS A 331 -21.77 15.59 -18.45
C LYS A 331 -20.41 15.01 -18.02
N ALA A 332 -20.05 13.86 -18.59
CA ALA A 332 -18.71 13.31 -18.40
C ALA A 332 -17.64 14.34 -18.79
N PRO A 333 -16.55 14.49 -18.00
CA PRO A 333 -15.54 15.50 -18.26
C PRO A 333 -14.82 15.22 -19.59
N PRO A 334 -14.37 16.26 -20.31
CA PRO A 334 -13.45 16.10 -21.43
C PRO A 334 -12.22 15.29 -21.03
N VAL A 335 -11.60 14.60 -22.00
CA VAL A 335 -10.47 13.69 -21.76
C VAL A 335 -9.35 14.32 -20.93
N GLY A 336 -9.00 15.59 -21.19
CA GLY A 336 -7.97 16.30 -20.42
C GLY A 336 -8.32 16.45 -18.93
N GLN A 337 -9.55 16.87 -18.61
CA GLN A 337 -10.01 16.95 -17.23
C GLN A 337 -10.14 15.56 -16.60
N ALA A 338 -10.53 14.54 -17.38
CA ALA A 338 -10.60 13.16 -16.90
C ALA A 338 -9.21 12.65 -16.49
N ILE A 339 -8.18 12.93 -17.29
CA ILE A 339 -6.78 12.59 -16.98
C ILE A 339 -6.35 13.30 -15.69
N LEU A 340 -6.61 14.61 -15.56
CA LEU A 340 -6.24 15.38 -14.36
C LEU A 340 -6.91 14.87 -13.08
N ARG A 341 -8.21 14.59 -13.13
CA ARG A 341 -8.96 14.02 -11.98
C ARG A 341 -8.46 12.62 -11.61
N THR A 342 -8.08 11.82 -12.61
CA THR A 342 -7.48 10.50 -12.40
C THR A 342 -6.10 10.66 -11.76
N ALA A 343 -5.25 11.54 -12.29
CA ALA A 343 -3.92 11.80 -11.77
C ALA A 343 -3.96 12.31 -10.33
N HIS A 344 -4.90 13.20 -9.98
CA HIS A 344 -5.12 13.64 -8.61
C HIS A 344 -5.50 12.50 -7.66
N ALA A 345 -6.40 11.60 -8.08
CA ALA A 345 -6.74 10.42 -7.27
C ALA A 345 -5.52 9.51 -7.08
N HIS A 346 -4.80 9.25 -8.18
CA HIS A 346 -3.65 8.36 -8.21
C HIS A 346 -2.51 8.84 -7.32
N VAL A 347 -2.14 10.11 -7.45
CA VAL A 347 -1.08 10.73 -6.63
C VAL A 347 -1.51 10.77 -5.16
N GLY A 348 -2.79 10.99 -4.87
CA GLY A 348 -3.35 10.92 -3.52
C GLY A 348 -3.16 9.54 -2.88
N ALA A 349 -3.38 8.46 -3.63
CA ALA A 349 -3.11 7.09 -3.17
C ALA A 349 -1.61 6.87 -2.90
N TRP A 350 -0.72 7.49 -3.68
CA TRP A 350 0.72 7.43 -3.43
C TRP A 350 1.17 8.20 -2.19
N ILE A 351 0.49 9.28 -1.79
CA ILE A 351 0.76 9.94 -0.50
C ILE A 351 0.54 8.96 0.66
N LEU A 352 -0.56 8.19 0.61
CA LEU A 352 -0.83 7.15 1.60
C LEU A 352 0.27 6.07 1.59
N ALA A 353 0.56 5.52 0.41
CA ALA A 353 1.54 4.44 0.26
C ALA A 353 2.94 4.86 0.73
N VAL A 354 3.41 6.04 0.30
CA VAL A 354 4.72 6.59 0.70
C VAL A 354 4.71 7.01 2.18
N GLY A 355 3.58 7.48 2.71
CA GLY A 355 3.39 7.73 4.14
C GLY A 355 3.57 6.47 4.99
N VAL A 356 3.04 5.33 4.53
CA VAL A 356 3.27 4.01 5.15
C VAL A 356 4.74 3.62 5.09
N VAL A 357 5.42 3.80 3.94
CA VAL A 357 6.87 3.59 3.84
C VAL A 357 7.61 4.44 4.87
N PHE A 358 7.27 5.73 4.98
CA PHE A 358 7.86 6.66 5.93
C PHE A 358 7.71 6.15 7.38
N ALA A 359 6.49 5.76 7.77
CA ALA A 359 6.18 5.23 9.09
C ALA A 359 6.96 3.94 9.40
N LEU A 360 7.06 3.03 8.44
CA LEU A 360 7.82 1.78 8.60
C LEU A 360 9.32 2.04 8.73
N LEU A 361 9.88 2.97 7.95
CA LEU A 361 11.28 3.35 8.05
C LEU A 361 11.58 3.97 9.42
N ALA A 362 10.72 4.85 9.93
CA ALA A 362 10.85 5.43 11.27
C ALA A 362 10.81 4.38 12.39
N ARG A 363 9.90 3.40 12.31
CA ARG A 363 9.75 2.33 13.31
C ARG A 363 10.88 1.29 13.26
N ARG A 364 11.56 1.15 12.12
CA ARG A 364 12.71 0.25 11.97
C ARG A 364 14.04 0.86 12.43
N SER A 365 14.06 2.15 12.75
CA SER A 365 15.24 2.80 13.31
C SER A 365 15.41 2.53 14.81
N ARG A 366 16.65 2.36 15.26
CA ARG A 366 16.97 2.12 16.67
C ARG A 366 17.12 3.43 17.43
N PRO A 367 16.74 3.47 18.72
CA PRO A 367 17.01 4.63 19.57
C PRO A 367 18.51 4.76 19.81
N GLN A 368 19.01 5.99 19.85
CA GLN A 368 20.32 6.26 20.42
C GLN A 368 20.24 6.03 21.92
N VAL A 369 20.92 4.98 22.40
CA VAL A 369 21.06 4.74 23.83
C VAL A 369 22.03 5.77 24.36
N VAL A 370 21.51 6.74 25.12
CA VAL A 370 22.34 7.64 25.94
C VAL A 370 22.41 6.99 27.32
N GLY A 371 23.43 6.14 27.50
CA GLY A 371 23.83 5.56 28.79
C GLY A 371 25.34 5.79 28.99
N PRO A 372 25.88 5.61 30.22
CA PRO A 372 27.25 5.96 30.57
C PRO A 372 28.36 5.19 29.83
N GLU A 373 28.03 4.35 28.84
CA GLU A 373 28.99 3.52 28.08
C GLU A 373 29.74 4.29 26.97
N ALA A 374 29.57 5.62 26.89
CA ALA A 374 30.31 6.50 25.98
C ALA A 374 31.31 7.42 26.70
N GLU A 375 31.62 7.18 27.97
CA GLU A 375 32.99 7.42 28.41
C GLU A 375 33.82 6.29 27.81
N SER A 376 34.53 6.61 26.71
CA SER A 376 35.79 5.93 26.42
C SER A 376 36.49 5.73 27.75
N SER A 377 36.96 4.52 28.03
CA SER A 377 37.86 4.23 29.12
C SER A 377 39.02 5.24 29.10
N LEU A 378 38.83 6.38 29.75
CA LEU A 378 39.88 7.28 30.17
C LEU A 378 40.53 6.49 31.30
N ASP A 379 41.48 5.67 30.89
CA ASP A 379 42.37 4.99 31.81
C ASP A 379 43.21 6.08 32.49
N TRP A 380 42.71 6.57 33.63
CA TRP A 380 43.44 7.52 34.46
C TRP A 380 44.80 6.96 34.92
N GLN A 381 45.03 5.65 34.80
CA GLN A 381 46.29 5.01 35.14
C GLN A 381 47.33 5.07 34.00
N SER A 382 46.96 5.45 32.78
CA SER A 382 47.89 5.52 31.64
C SER A 382 48.50 6.91 31.40
N THR A 383 48.40 7.85 32.35
CA THR A 383 49.09 9.15 32.23
C THR A 383 50.59 8.95 32.48
N PRO A 384 51.49 9.14 31.50
CA PRO A 384 52.92 9.02 31.76
C PRO A 384 53.35 10.17 32.66
N ALA A 385 53.79 9.86 33.88
CA ALA A 385 54.37 10.80 34.85
C ALA A 385 55.74 11.33 34.38
N ARG A 386 55.80 12.03 33.24
CA ARG A 386 57.06 12.57 32.67
C ARG A 386 57.27 14.08 32.82
N TYR A 387 56.49 14.77 33.66
CA TYR A 387 56.65 16.22 33.87
C TYR A 387 56.73 16.68 35.33
N ALA A 388 56.99 15.79 36.29
CA ALA A 388 57.17 16.16 37.70
C ALA A 388 58.63 15.96 38.19
N ALA A 389 59.60 16.52 37.46
CA ALA A 389 60.98 16.64 37.96
C ALA A 389 61.75 17.74 37.19
N GLY A 390 61.19 18.96 37.17
CA GLY A 390 61.88 20.17 36.72
C GLY A 390 62.06 21.10 37.92
N GLY A 391 63.29 21.18 38.41
CA GLY A 391 63.62 21.83 39.69
C GLY A 391 63.37 23.33 39.75
N VAL A 392 63.12 23.80 40.96
CA VAL A 392 63.39 25.18 41.36
C VAL A 392 64.29 25.11 42.59
N ARG A 393 65.57 25.40 42.37
CA ARG A 393 66.53 25.75 43.44
C ARG A 393 66.21 27.18 43.90
N SER A 394 66.07 27.37 45.21
CA SER A 394 66.20 28.69 45.84
C SER A 394 67.61 28.81 46.43
N PRO A 395 68.35 29.89 46.15
CA PRO A 395 69.43 30.33 47.02
C PRO A 395 69.04 31.62 47.75
N ALA A 396 69.31 31.58 49.06
CA ALA A 396 69.46 32.64 50.06
C ALA A 396 68.27 33.56 50.35
#